data_AF-X1H148-F1
#
_entry.id   AF-X1H148-F1
#
_cell.length_a   1.000
_cell.length_b   1.000
_cell.length_c   1.000
_cell.angle_alpha   90.00
_cell.angle_beta   90.00
_cell.angle_gamma   90.00
#
_symmetry.space_group_name_H-M   'P 1'
#
loop_
_entity.id
_entity.type
_entity.pdbx_description
1 polymer ?
#
loop_
_entity_poly.entity_id
_entity_poly.type
_entity_poly.pdbx_seq_one_letter_code
_entity_poly.pdbx_strand_id
1 'polypeptide(L)' 'TASHVPDQSPPPFAANFAEIEVDTETGMIKVLNYLAAVDCGTPINPALAEGQCEGAVVI' A
#
# COMPACT_ATOMS: atom_id res chain seq x y z
N THR A 1 32.68 -7.16 2.21
CA THR A 1 31.22 -6.86 2.16
C THR A 1 30.57 -7.52 3.35
N ALA A 2 30.00 -6.75 4.28
CA ALA A 2 29.24 -7.32 5.39
C ALA A 2 27.77 -7.43 4.96
N SER A 3 27.16 -8.60 5.19
CA SER A 3 25.73 -8.83 5.02
C SER A 3 25.18 -9.27 6.37
N HIS A 4 23.98 -8.82 6.71
CA HIS A 4 23.25 -9.27 7.89
C HIS A 4 21.91 -9.82 7.43
N VAL A 5 21.63 -11.06 7.83
CA VAL A 5 20.31 -11.68 7.73
C VAL A 5 19.79 -11.84 9.16
N PRO A 6 18.62 -11.29 9.52
CA PRO A 6 18.02 -11.53 10.82
C PRO A 6 17.39 -12.94 10.87
N ASP A 7 17.35 -13.54 12.05
CA ASP A 7 16.74 -14.86 12.25
C ASP A 7 15.21 -14.86 12.03
N GLN A 8 14.58 -13.68 12.15
CA GLN A 8 13.18 -13.45 11.84
C GLN A 8 12.98 -12.14 11.07
N SER A 9 12.08 -12.18 10.09
CA SER A 9 11.51 -11.00 9.48
C SER A 9 10.15 -10.73 10.14
N PRO A 10 9.97 -9.63 10.89
CA PRO A 10 8.65 -9.29 11.41
C PRO A 10 7.68 -9.09 10.23
N PRO A 11 6.46 -9.64 10.28
CA PRO A 11 5.51 -9.54 9.18
C PRO A 11 4.96 -8.10 9.09
N PRO A 12 5.00 -7.45 7.91
CA PRO A 12 4.31 -6.18 7.71
C PRO A 12 2.79 -6.40 7.61
N PHE A 13 2.02 -5.35 7.92
CA PHE A 13 0.57 -5.36 7.80
C PHE A 13 0.08 -4.25 6.89
N ALA A 14 -1.01 -4.49 6.16
CA ALA A 14 -1.67 -3.48 5.36
C ALA A 14 -3.19 -3.66 5.38
N ALA A 15 -3.92 -2.56 5.37
CA ALA A 15 -5.36 -2.52 5.22
C ALA A 15 -5.71 -1.49 4.13
N ASN A 16 -6.51 -1.92 3.15
CA ASN A 16 -6.87 -1.09 2.00
C ASN A 16 -8.39 -1.00 1.87
N PHE A 17 -8.88 0.21 1.58
CA PHE A 17 -10.29 0.49 1.36
C PHE A 17 -10.45 1.29 0.08
N ALA A 18 -11.37 0.86 -0.78
CA ALA A 18 -11.73 1.55 -2.01
C ALA A 18 -13.21 1.93 -1.97
N GLU A 19 -13.48 3.22 -2.15
CA GLU A 19 -14.81 3.72 -2.42
C GLU A 19 -14.98 3.81 -3.94
N ILE A 20 -16.00 3.13 -4.48
CA ILE A 20 -16.22 3.05 -5.93
C ILE A 20 -17.66 3.42 -6.27
N GLU A 21 -17.82 3.99 -7.46
CA GLU A 21 -19.10 4.15 -8.14
C GLU A 21 -19.18 3.14 -9.28
N VAL A 22 -20.35 2.52 -9.46
CA VAL A 22 -20.60 1.55 -10.52
C VAL A 22 -21.80 2.02 -11.34
N ASP A 23 -21.60 2.18 -12.64
CA ASP A 23 -22.68 2.35 -13.60
C ASP A 23 -23.41 1.01 -13.77
N THR A 24 -24.69 0.95 -13.40
CA THR A 24 -25.47 -0.28 -13.42
C THR A 24 -25.94 -0.70 -14.81
N GLU A 25 -25.89 0.18 -15.80
CA GLU A 25 -26.25 -0.12 -17.18
C GLU A 25 -25.05 -0.65 -17.97
N THR A 26 -23.88 -0.03 -17.79
CA THR A 26 -22.65 -0.38 -18.54
C THR A 26 -21.68 -1.28 -17.77
N GLY A 27 -21.79 -1.32 -16.45
CA GLY A 27 -20.84 -1.99 -15.56
C GLY A 27 -19.52 -1.22 -15.36
N MET A 28 -19.40 0.00 -15.88
CA MET A 28 -18.19 0.81 -15.68
C MET A 28 -17.99 1.15 -14.20
N ILE A 29 -16.74 1.02 -13.74
CA ILE A 29 -16.34 1.32 -12.35
C ILE A 29 -15.48 2.57 -12.34
N LYS A 30 -15.79 3.48 -11.43
CA LYS A 30 -14.97 4.65 -11.12
C LYS A 30 -14.54 4.60 -9.66
N VAL A 31 -13.23 4.64 -9.41
CA VAL A 31 -12.71 4.79 -8.04
C VAL A 31 -12.90 6.24 -7.62
N LEU A 32 -13.63 6.46 -6.52
CA LEU A 32 -13.86 7.78 -5.96
C LEU A 32 -12.77 8.14 -4.97
N ASN A 33 -12.48 7.23 -4.03
CA ASN A 33 -11.45 7.39 -3.01
C ASN A 33 -10.73 6.06 -2.74
N TYR A 34 -9.47 6.14 -2.34
CA TYR A 34 -8.68 5.00 -1.91
C TYR A 34 -7.90 5.34 -0.64
N LEU A 35 -7.96 4.45 0.35
CA LEU A 35 -7.22 4.55 1.61
C LEU A 35 -6.32 3.33 1.74
N ALA A 36 -5.01 3.56 1.84
CA ALA A 36 -4.02 2.54 2.17
C ALA A 36 -3.42 2.84 3.55
N ALA A 37 -3.62 1.94 4.50
CA ALA A 37 -2.95 1.98 5.79
C ALA A 37 -1.89 0.87 5.83
N VAL A 38 -0.61 1.24 5.85
CA VAL A 38 0.52 0.31 5.80
C VAL A 38 1.36 0.45 7.08
N ASP A 39 1.61 -0.66 7.74
CA ASP A 39 2.54 -0.78 8.86
C ASP A 39 3.78 -1.55 8.41
N CYS A 40 4.89 -0.83 8.27
CA CYS A 40 6.21 -1.38 7.94
C CYS A 40 7.17 -1.37 9.14
N GLY A 41 6.64 -1.15 10.36
CA GLY A 41 7.44 -0.86 11.53
C GLY A 41 8.09 0.52 11.44
N THR A 42 9.36 0.64 11.80
CA THR A 42 10.09 1.91 11.75
C THR A 42 10.66 2.14 10.35
N PRO A 43 10.15 3.11 9.58
CA PRO A 43 10.69 3.41 8.25
C PRO A 43 12.10 4.00 8.35
N ILE A 44 13.03 3.45 7.57
CA ILE A 44 14.39 4.00 7.43
C ILE A 44 14.33 5.36 6.72
N ASN A 45 13.51 5.47 5.68
CA ASN A 45 13.25 6.71 4.95
C ASN A 45 11.74 6.88 4.75
N PRO A 46 11.06 7.70 5.56
CA PRO A 46 9.62 7.88 5.49
C PRO A 46 9.11 8.36 4.12
N ALA A 47 9.82 9.29 3.47
CA ALA A 47 9.39 9.83 2.18
C ALA A 47 9.46 8.78 1.06
N LEU A 48 10.49 7.92 1.06
CA LEU A 48 10.55 6.81 0.12
C LEU A 48 9.53 5.73 0.44
N ALA A 49 9.26 5.45 1.72
CA ALA A 49 8.24 4.49 2.12
C ALA A 49 6.83 4.95 1.68
N GLU A 50 6.53 6.24 1.81
CA GLU A 50 5.29 6.85 1.30
C GLU A 50 5.19 6.70 -0.22
N GLY A 51 6.25 7.04 -0.98
CA GLY A 51 6.26 6.85 -2.43
C GLY A 51 6.10 5.39 -2.88
N GLN A 52 6.58 4.42 -2.08
CA GLN A 52 6.31 3.00 -2.34
C GLN A 52 4.86 2.63 -2.07
N CYS A 53 4.23 3.19 -1.04
CA CYS A 53 2.82 2.97 -0.75
C CYS A 53 1.93 3.57 -1.86
N GLU A 54 2.20 4.80 -2.29
CA GLU A 54 1.50 5.45 -3.40
C GLU A 54 1.70 4.68 -4.71
N GLY A 55 2.94 4.31 -5.02
CA GLY A 55 3.26 3.52 -6.22
C GLY A 55 2.53 2.18 -6.25
N ALA A 56 2.39 1.52 -5.10
CA ALA A 56 1.65 0.25 -5.01
C ALA A 56 0.13 0.39 -5.24
N VAL A 57 -0.44 1.59 -5.02
CA VAL A 57 -1.88 1.85 -5.21
C VAL A 57 -2.19 2.31 -6.64
N VAL A 58 -1.26 3.04 -7.27
CA VAL A 58 -1.46 3.66 -8.59
C VAL A 58 -1.19 2.69 -9.76
N ILE A 59 -0.39 1.64 -9.55
CA ILE A 59 0.00 0.63 -10.55
C ILE A 59 -0.93 -0.58 -10.49
#